data_AF-A0A8H6HJ11-F1
#
_entry.id   AF-A0A8H6HJ11-F1
#
_cell.length_a   1.000
_cell.length_b   1.000
_cell.length_c   1.000
_cell.angle_alpha   90.00
_cell.angle_beta   90.00
_cell.angle_gamma   90.00
#
_symmetry.space_group_name_H-M   'P 1'
#
loop_
_entity.id
_entity.type
_entity.pdbx_description
1 polymer ?
#
loop_
_entity_poly.entity_id
_entity_poly.type
_entity_poly.pdbx_seq_one_letter_code
_entity_poly.pdbx_strand_id
1 'polypeptide(L)'
;HCQVRETAEHLLVQCPHSCQGTIWGLANDLLRRRGLPAITPVSLGDVLICGLLNKKKKLTPGQERLRTIVLAESAWLIWVLRCKWVIDDESDPELYPSVPEITNRWWKIINSKLDFDLLASDVKHYESKAIVASLVKVTWEGLLDGGATLEKSLECHRHLSHIGKSAY
;
A
#
# COMPACT_ATOMS: atom_id res chain seq x y z
N HIS A 1 11.39 -21.60 9.18
CA HIS A 1 11.10 -20.82 10.42
C HIS A 1 12.40 -20.35 11.08
N CYS A 2 12.48 -19.14 11.66
CA CYS A 2 13.73 -18.59 12.21
C CYS A 2 14.10 -19.02 13.65
N GLN A 3 13.27 -19.84 14.31
CA GLN A 3 13.50 -20.38 15.68
C GLN A 3 13.73 -19.33 16.79
N VAL A 4 13.39 -18.05 16.53
CA VAL A 4 13.42 -16.97 17.53
C VAL A 4 11.99 -16.72 18.02
N ARG A 5 11.85 -16.20 19.26
CA ARG A 5 10.56 -15.74 19.79
C ARG A 5 9.91 -14.76 18.81
N GLU A 6 8.74 -15.12 18.34
CA GLU A 6 7.98 -14.29 17.43
C GLU A 6 7.31 -13.14 18.20
N THR A 7 7.59 -11.92 17.75
CA THR A 7 6.94 -10.68 18.22
C THR A 7 6.51 -9.87 17.00
N ALA A 8 5.58 -8.93 17.16
CA ALA A 8 5.18 -8.04 16.06
C ALA A 8 6.38 -7.27 15.50
N GLU A 9 7.30 -6.82 16.35
CA GLU A 9 8.54 -6.17 15.92
C GLU A 9 9.44 -7.13 15.15
N HIS A 10 9.63 -8.35 15.66
CA HIS A 10 10.42 -9.34 14.95
C HIS A 10 9.85 -9.62 13.56
N LEU A 11 8.55 -9.89 13.47
CA LEU A 11 7.88 -10.23 12.23
C LEU A 11 7.87 -9.07 11.23
N LEU A 12 7.56 -7.84 11.66
CA LEU A 12 7.35 -6.72 10.75
C LEU A 12 8.66 -6.07 10.28
N VAL A 13 9.73 -6.10 11.10
CA VAL A 13 10.93 -5.29 10.83
C VAL A 13 12.26 -6.02 10.95
N GLN A 14 12.33 -7.20 11.57
CA GLN A 14 13.63 -7.88 11.81
C GLN A 14 13.76 -9.23 11.10
N CYS A 15 12.68 -9.97 10.92
CA CYS A 15 12.71 -11.36 10.50
C CYS A 15 13.04 -11.49 9.00
N PRO A 16 14.15 -12.15 8.61
CA PRO A 16 14.49 -12.34 7.21
C PRO A 16 13.47 -13.19 6.45
N HIS A 17 12.79 -14.10 7.16
CA HIS A 17 11.84 -15.06 6.57
C HIS A 17 10.42 -14.48 6.45
N SER A 18 10.16 -13.26 6.91
CA SER A 18 8.83 -12.63 6.87
C SER A 18 8.51 -11.92 5.54
N CYS A 19 9.40 -12.00 4.54
CA CYS A 19 9.32 -11.20 3.30
C CYS A 19 9.47 -9.67 3.49
N GLN A 20 9.70 -9.21 4.74
CA GLN A 20 9.78 -7.77 5.06
C GLN A 20 10.84 -7.02 4.26
N GLY A 21 12.00 -7.64 4.01
CA GLY A 21 13.09 -6.98 3.29
C GLY A 21 12.69 -6.56 1.88
N THR A 22 12.03 -7.45 1.14
CA THR A 22 11.53 -7.17 -0.21
C THR A 22 10.43 -6.10 -0.17
N ILE A 23 9.47 -6.23 0.74
CA ILE A 23 8.33 -5.31 0.84
C ILE A 23 8.77 -3.90 1.24
N TRP A 24 9.64 -3.76 2.25
CA TRP A 24 10.18 -2.46 2.64
C TRP A 24 11.09 -1.86 1.57
N GLY A 25 11.79 -2.70 0.79
CA GLY A 25 12.50 -2.26 -0.41
C GLY A 25 11.58 -1.57 -1.41
N LEU A 26 10.49 -2.24 -1.79
CA LEU A 26 9.47 -1.70 -2.71
C LEU A 26 8.82 -0.43 -2.18
N ALA A 27 8.49 -0.41 -0.89
CA ALA A 27 7.93 0.76 -0.21
C ALA A 27 8.87 1.97 -0.28
N ASN A 28 10.15 1.78 0.00
CA ASN A 28 11.15 2.85 -0.11
C ASN A 28 11.31 3.35 -1.53
N ASP A 29 11.28 2.47 -2.53
CA ASP A 29 11.43 2.86 -3.93
C ASP A 29 10.26 3.72 -4.40
N LEU A 30 9.04 3.36 -4.03
CA LEU A 30 7.86 4.18 -4.33
C LEU A 30 7.91 5.54 -3.61
N LEU A 31 8.27 5.57 -2.32
CA LEU A 31 8.40 6.82 -1.56
C LEU A 31 9.49 7.72 -2.15
N ARG A 32 10.61 7.15 -2.59
CA ARG A 32 11.69 7.89 -3.25
C ARG A 32 11.25 8.50 -4.58
N ARG A 33 10.45 7.79 -5.38
CA ARG A 33 9.84 8.33 -6.61
C ARG A 33 8.94 9.54 -6.32
N ARG A 34 8.24 9.55 -5.17
CA ARG A 34 7.46 10.72 -4.71
C ARG A 34 8.33 11.86 -4.15
N GLY A 35 9.64 11.65 -4.00
CA GLY A 35 10.55 12.60 -3.35
C GLY A 35 10.43 12.61 -1.82
N LEU A 36 9.96 11.51 -1.23
CA LEU A 36 9.87 11.34 0.22
C LEU A 36 11.14 10.69 0.79
N PRO A 37 11.48 11.01 2.05
CA PRO A 37 12.59 10.34 2.72
C PRO A 37 12.31 8.84 2.84
N ALA A 38 13.38 8.05 2.72
CA ALA A 38 13.32 6.62 2.99
C ALA A 38 12.81 6.37 4.42
N ILE A 39 12.09 5.27 4.60
CA ILE A 39 11.51 4.87 5.88
C ILE A 39 12.38 3.84 6.59
N THR A 40 13.35 3.23 5.90
CA THR A 40 14.28 2.29 6.51
C THR A 40 15.46 2.97 7.21
N PRO A 41 15.83 2.52 8.42
CA PRO A 41 15.23 1.40 9.15
C PRO A 41 13.83 1.73 9.70
N VAL A 42 12.84 0.89 9.37
CA VAL A 42 11.47 1.03 9.89
C VAL A 42 11.47 0.49 11.31
N SER A 43 10.90 1.25 12.25
CA SER A 43 10.60 0.75 13.58
C SER A 43 9.15 0.26 13.69
N LEU A 44 8.85 -0.63 14.64
CA LEU A 44 7.45 -0.97 14.96
C LEU A 44 6.66 0.28 15.33
N GLY A 45 7.29 1.23 16.04
CA GLY A 45 6.70 2.52 16.37
C GLY A 45 6.22 3.28 15.14
N ASP A 46 7.03 3.36 14.08
CA ASP A 46 6.64 4.02 12.81
C ASP A 46 5.39 3.42 12.19
N VAL A 47 5.25 2.09 12.23
CA VAL A 47 4.07 1.38 11.72
C VAL A 47 2.85 1.69 12.57
N LEU A 48 2.96 1.60 13.90
CA LEU A 48 1.84 1.83 14.82
C LEU A 48 1.32 3.27 14.78
N ILE A 49 2.21 4.25 14.61
CA ILE A 49 1.84 5.67 14.57
C ILE A 49 1.59 6.18 13.15
N CYS A 50 1.65 5.33 12.11
CA CYS A 50 1.63 5.81 10.72
C CYS A 50 0.36 6.61 10.36
N GLY A 51 -0.76 6.33 11.03
CA GLY A 51 -2.03 7.04 10.87
C GLY A 51 -2.17 8.32 11.71
N LEU A 52 -1.19 8.63 12.58
CA LEU A 52 -1.22 9.83 13.41
C LEU A 52 -0.66 11.04 12.65
N LEU A 53 -1.39 12.16 12.71
CA LEU A 53 -0.98 13.42 12.08
C LEU A 53 0.34 13.92 12.67
N ASN A 54 1.36 14.07 11.84
CA ASN A 54 2.66 14.54 12.29
C ASN A 54 2.80 16.06 12.10
N LYS A 55 2.28 16.82 13.07
CA LYS A 55 2.34 18.30 13.08
C LYS A 55 3.75 18.89 13.02
N LYS A 56 4.81 18.08 13.16
CA LYS A 56 6.22 18.54 13.15
C LYS A 56 6.91 18.35 11.80
N LYS A 57 6.39 17.50 10.90
CA LYS A 57 7.02 17.25 9.60
C LYS A 57 6.48 18.23 8.56
N LYS A 58 7.38 18.73 7.69
CA LYS A 58 7.05 19.62 6.57
C LYS A 58 6.48 18.86 5.36
N LEU A 59 5.72 17.80 5.59
CA LEU A 59 5.11 17.02 4.51
C LEU A 59 3.78 17.67 4.13
N THR A 60 3.46 17.66 2.84
CA THR A 60 2.12 18.05 2.41
C THR A 60 1.09 17.01 2.85
N PRO A 61 -0.20 17.37 3.00
CA PRO A 61 -1.24 16.40 3.36
C PRO A 61 -1.27 15.15 2.44
N GLY A 62 -1.02 15.33 1.14
CA GLY A 62 -0.94 14.21 0.19
C GLY A 62 0.28 13.31 0.41
N GLN A 63 1.43 13.91 0.72
CA GLN A 63 2.65 13.18 1.05
C GLN A 63 2.53 12.38 2.35
N GLU A 64 1.93 12.96 3.40
CA GLU A 64 1.65 12.27 4.64
C GLU A 64 0.70 11.09 4.40
N ARG A 65 -0.39 11.34 3.68
CA ARG A 65 -1.37 10.32 3.34
C ARG A 65 -0.76 9.17 2.56
N LEU A 66 0.06 9.45 1.54
CA LEU A 66 0.75 8.40 0.79
C LEU A 66 1.67 7.59 1.69
N ARG A 67 2.46 8.26 2.55
CA ARG A 67 3.34 7.58 3.50
C ARG A 67 2.54 6.66 4.42
N THR A 68 1.40 7.11 4.96
CA THR A 68 0.51 6.29 5.78
C THR A 68 0.01 5.06 5.03
N ILE A 69 -0.49 5.23 3.80
CA ILE A 69 -0.96 4.11 2.96
C ILE A 69 0.16 3.09 2.76
N VAL A 70 1.33 3.54 2.31
CA VAL A 70 2.46 2.66 2.00
C VAL A 70 2.92 1.89 3.24
N LEU A 71 3.02 2.55 4.41
CA LEU A 71 3.42 1.89 5.65
C LEU A 71 2.40 0.85 6.10
N ALA A 72 1.12 1.22 6.13
CA ALA A 72 0.05 0.35 6.63
C ALA A 72 -0.13 -0.88 5.74
N GLU A 73 -0.18 -0.70 4.42
CA GLU A 73 -0.37 -1.80 3.47
C GLU A 73 0.85 -2.73 3.41
N SER A 74 2.05 -2.18 3.54
CA SER A 74 3.28 -2.98 3.60
C SER A 74 3.32 -3.84 4.87
N ALA A 75 3.03 -3.25 6.03
CA ALA A 75 2.97 -4.00 7.28
C ALA A 75 1.89 -5.08 7.27
N TRP A 76 0.71 -4.76 6.75
CA TRP A 76 -0.37 -5.73 6.60
C TRP A 76 0.02 -6.88 5.67
N LEU A 77 0.64 -6.60 4.52
CA LEU A 77 1.06 -7.66 3.60
C LEU A 77 2.13 -8.57 4.21
N ILE A 78 3.11 -8.00 4.94
CA ILE A 78 4.10 -8.78 5.68
C ILE A 78 3.41 -9.74 6.65
N TRP A 79 2.47 -9.23 7.43
CA TRP A 79 1.68 -10.02 8.35
C TRP A 79 0.94 -11.15 7.63
N VAL A 80 0.19 -10.85 6.57
CA VAL A 80 -0.61 -11.83 5.83
C VAL A 80 0.25 -12.91 5.19
N LEU A 81 1.33 -12.56 4.50
CA LEU A 81 2.22 -13.53 3.87
C LEU A 81 2.85 -14.46 4.89
N ARG A 82 3.26 -13.92 6.04
CA ARG A 82 3.82 -14.73 7.11
C ARG A 82 2.77 -15.61 7.78
N CYS A 83 1.56 -15.11 8.04
CA CYS A 83 0.48 -15.96 8.58
C CYS A 83 0.18 -17.11 7.63
N LYS A 84 0.00 -16.83 6.33
CA LYS A 84 -0.22 -17.86 5.32
C LYS A 84 0.90 -18.92 5.35
N TRP A 85 2.16 -18.49 5.22
CA TRP A 85 3.28 -19.43 5.11
C TRP A 85 3.42 -20.36 6.33
N VAL A 86 3.19 -19.85 7.54
CA VAL A 86 3.42 -20.68 8.75
C VAL A 86 2.19 -21.42 9.22
N ILE A 87 1.01 -20.80 9.11
CA ILE A 87 -0.23 -21.39 9.62
C ILE A 87 -0.84 -22.30 8.56
N ASP A 88 -1.00 -21.79 7.33
CA ASP A 88 -1.70 -22.53 6.28
C ASP A 88 -0.75 -23.51 5.57
N ASP A 89 0.47 -23.05 5.27
CA ASP A 89 1.46 -23.83 4.52
C ASP A 89 2.43 -24.58 5.47
N GLU A 90 2.15 -24.61 6.78
CA GLU A 90 2.92 -25.31 7.83
C GLU A 90 4.44 -25.07 7.81
N SER A 91 4.86 -23.90 7.30
CA SER A 91 6.27 -23.52 7.11
C SER A 91 7.03 -24.38 6.11
N ASP A 92 6.33 -24.98 5.16
CA ASP A 92 6.93 -25.72 4.05
C ASP A 92 7.86 -24.79 3.23
N PRO A 93 9.16 -25.13 3.09
CA PRO A 93 10.09 -24.36 2.27
C PRO A 93 9.68 -24.26 0.79
N GLU A 94 9.02 -25.28 0.23
CA GLU A 94 8.60 -25.30 -1.18
C GLU A 94 7.42 -24.35 -1.45
N LEU A 95 6.67 -24.01 -0.41
CA LEU A 95 5.55 -23.06 -0.45
C LEU A 95 5.96 -21.65 -0.02
N TYR A 96 7.26 -21.40 0.22
CA TYR A 96 7.75 -20.07 0.56
C TYR A 96 7.53 -19.10 -0.62
N PRO A 97 6.90 -17.94 -0.38
CA PRO A 97 6.55 -17.03 -1.46
C PRO A 97 7.79 -16.49 -2.19
N SER A 98 7.77 -16.57 -3.51
CA SER A 98 8.87 -16.10 -4.35
C SER A 98 8.94 -14.57 -4.40
N VAL A 99 10.12 -14.00 -4.67
CA VAL A 99 10.29 -12.54 -4.82
C VAL A 99 9.35 -11.93 -5.88
N PRO A 100 9.16 -12.54 -7.07
CA PRO A 100 8.18 -12.05 -8.04
C PRO A 100 6.73 -12.07 -7.51
N GLU A 101 6.35 -13.12 -6.78
CA GLU A 101 5.03 -13.22 -6.17
C GLU A 101 4.79 -12.12 -5.14
N ILE A 102 5.74 -11.92 -4.22
CA ILE A 102 5.70 -10.87 -3.19
C ILE A 102 5.56 -9.50 -3.86
N THR A 103 6.36 -9.25 -4.90
CA THR A 103 6.37 -7.98 -5.66
C THR A 103 5.03 -7.72 -6.32
N ASN A 104 4.47 -8.72 -7.02
CA ASN A 104 3.19 -8.61 -7.69
C ASN A 104 2.03 -8.39 -6.71
N ARG A 105 2.04 -9.08 -5.56
CA ARG A 105 1.04 -8.89 -4.50
C ARG A 105 1.11 -7.50 -3.91
N TRP A 106 2.30 -6.98 -3.63
CA TRP A 106 2.49 -5.64 -3.11
C TRP A 106 1.99 -4.56 -4.08
N TRP A 107 2.38 -4.64 -5.36
CA TRP A 107 1.89 -3.70 -6.38
C TRP A 107 0.38 -3.79 -6.57
N LYS A 108 -0.19 -5.00 -6.53
CA LYS A 108 -1.64 -5.18 -6.59
C LYS A 108 -2.37 -4.43 -5.48
N ILE A 109 -1.85 -4.48 -4.24
CA ILE A 109 -2.45 -3.78 -3.09
C ILE A 109 -2.33 -2.27 -3.26
N ILE A 110 -1.16 -1.76 -3.63
CA ILE A 110 -0.94 -0.32 -3.84
C ILE A 110 -1.85 0.22 -4.97
N ASN A 111 -1.93 -0.48 -6.10
CA ASN A 111 -2.80 -0.11 -7.20
C ASN A 111 -4.28 -0.16 -6.78
N SER A 112 -4.67 -1.17 -6.00
CA SER A 112 -6.04 -1.26 -5.47
C SER A 112 -6.40 -0.07 -4.56
N LYS A 113 -5.43 0.51 -3.84
CA LYS A 113 -5.65 1.74 -3.05
C LYS A 113 -5.82 2.97 -3.92
N LEU A 114 -5.04 3.08 -4.99
CA LEU A 114 -5.24 4.12 -5.99
C LEU A 114 -6.64 4.00 -6.61
N ASP A 115 -7.03 2.81 -7.06
CA ASP A 115 -8.35 2.58 -7.67
C ASP A 115 -9.48 2.91 -6.69
N PHE A 116 -9.36 2.48 -5.43
CA PHE A 116 -10.31 2.81 -4.38
C PHE A 116 -10.41 4.32 -4.16
N ASP A 117 -9.29 5.03 -4.06
CA ASP A 117 -9.28 6.48 -3.89
C ASP A 117 -9.96 7.21 -5.05
N LEU A 118 -9.73 6.73 -6.29
CA LEU A 118 -10.36 7.30 -7.47
C LEU A 118 -11.87 7.08 -7.45
N LEU A 119 -12.33 5.86 -7.16
CA LEU A 119 -13.76 5.54 -7.04
C LEU A 119 -14.41 6.35 -5.91
N ALA A 120 -13.78 6.38 -4.74
CA ALA A 120 -14.30 7.09 -3.58
C ALA A 120 -14.27 8.62 -3.75
N SER A 121 -13.57 9.15 -4.76
CA SER A 121 -13.61 10.58 -5.10
C SER A 121 -14.79 10.99 -5.99
N ASP A 122 -15.62 10.04 -6.41
CA ASP A 122 -16.79 10.34 -7.24
C ASP A 122 -17.91 11.00 -6.43
N VAL A 123 -17.94 12.33 -6.48
CA VAL A 123 -18.95 13.17 -5.83
C VAL A 123 -20.37 12.86 -6.31
N LYS A 124 -20.56 12.35 -7.53
CA LYS A 124 -21.90 12.02 -8.02
C LYS A 124 -22.50 10.79 -7.33
N HIS A 125 -21.66 9.83 -6.95
CA HIS A 125 -22.11 8.61 -6.29
C HIS A 125 -22.03 8.71 -4.76
N TYR A 126 -21.04 9.42 -4.22
CA TYR A 126 -20.78 9.45 -2.78
C TYR A 126 -21.10 10.79 -2.10
N GLU A 127 -21.45 11.83 -2.86
CA GLU A 127 -21.87 13.14 -2.36
C GLU A 127 -20.93 13.70 -1.27
N SER A 128 -21.45 13.97 -0.07
CA SER A 128 -20.71 14.49 1.09
C SER A 128 -19.70 13.50 1.68
N LYS A 129 -19.77 12.22 1.33
CA LYS A 129 -18.83 11.17 1.77
C LYS A 129 -17.67 10.96 0.80
N ALA A 130 -17.70 11.64 -0.35
CA ALA A 130 -16.64 11.52 -1.34
C ALA A 130 -15.31 12.03 -0.79
N ILE A 131 -14.22 11.32 -1.09
CA ILE A 131 -12.87 11.82 -0.85
C ILE A 131 -12.65 13.02 -1.75
N VAL A 132 -12.09 14.09 -1.20
CA VAL A 132 -11.79 15.30 -1.97
C VAL A 132 -10.82 14.96 -3.12
N ALA A 133 -11.25 15.13 -4.37
CA ALA A 133 -10.47 14.74 -5.54
C ALA A 133 -9.08 15.43 -5.61
N SER A 134 -8.98 16.67 -5.14
CA SER A 134 -7.69 17.37 -5.05
C SER A 134 -6.72 16.68 -4.09
N LEU A 135 -7.22 16.10 -2.98
CA LEU A 135 -6.42 15.32 -2.04
C LEU A 135 -5.91 14.02 -2.67
N VAL A 136 -6.76 13.32 -3.43
CA VAL A 136 -6.35 12.10 -4.18
C VAL A 136 -5.25 12.45 -5.16
N LYS A 137 -5.42 13.52 -5.95
CA LYS A 137 -4.40 13.98 -6.90
C LYS A 137 -3.07 14.25 -6.22
N VAL A 138 -3.04 15.06 -5.14
CA VAL A 138 -1.78 15.36 -4.44
C VAL A 138 -1.20 14.16 -3.68
N THR A 139 -1.99 13.11 -3.39
CA THR A 139 -1.47 11.87 -2.79
C THR A 139 -0.62 11.12 -3.82
N TRP A 140 -1.14 10.93 -5.03
CA TRP A 140 -0.58 10.04 -6.05
C TRP A 140 0.24 10.75 -7.14
N GLU A 141 0.32 12.08 -7.10
CA GLU A 141 1.07 12.89 -8.06
C GLU A 141 2.53 12.44 -8.24
N GLY A 142 3.00 12.42 -9.48
CA GLY A 142 4.36 12.00 -9.84
C GLY A 142 4.61 10.49 -9.76
N LEU A 143 3.62 9.69 -9.33
CA LEU A 143 3.70 8.21 -9.32
C LEU A 143 2.89 7.57 -10.45
N LEU A 144 2.15 8.39 -11.21
CA LEU A 144 1.22 7.96 -12.25
C LEU A 144 1.88 7.85 -13.63
N ASP A 145 3.12 8.32 -13.76
CA ASP A 145 3.87 8.25 -15.01
C ASP A 145 4.59 6.91 -15.13
N GLY A 146 3.82 5.92 -15.58
CA GLY A 146 4.25 4.55 -15.89
C GLY A 146 3.43 3.89 -17.00
N GLY A 147 2.79 4.69 -17.87
CA GLY A 147 2.00 4.23 -19.03
C GLY A 147 0.47 4.26 -18.86
N ALA A 148 -0.04 4.43 -17.64
CA ALA A 148 -1.46 4.65 -17.37
C ALA A 148 -1.66 6.02 -16.72
N THR A 149 -2.05 7.02 -17.52
CA THR A 149 -2.45 8.34 -17.03
C THR A 149 -3.64 8.20 -16.08
N LEU A 150 -3.64 8.89 -14.94
CA LEU A 150 -4.76 8.92 -13.99
C LEU A 150 -6.11 9.18 -14.69
N GLU A 151 -6.09 10.01 -15.73
CA GLU A 151 -7.25 10.30 -16.60
C GLU A 151 -7.76 9.06 -17.34
N LYS A 152 -6.88 8.19 -17.84
CA LYS A 152 -7.26 6.91 -18.49
C LYS A 152 -7.83 5.90 -17.50
N SER A 153 -7.26 5.81 -16.30
CA SER A 153 -7.83 4.97 -15.23
C SER A 153 -9.19 5.50 -14.77
N LEU A 154 -9.33 6.82 -14.62
CA LEU A 154 -10.60 7.49 -14.32
C LEU A 154 -11.65 7.35 -15.43
N GLU A 155 -11.24 7.33 -16.71
CA GLU A 155 -12.09 7.08 -17.86
C GLU A 155 -12.54 5.61 -17.96
N CYS A 156 -11.62 4.67 -17.71
CA CYS A 156 -11.92 3.23 -17.70
C CYS A 156 -12.93 2.89 -16.58
N HIS A 157 -12.77 3.48 -15.39
CA HIS A 157 -13.74 3.33 -14.30
C HIS A 157 -15.06 4.07 -14.55
N ARG A 158 -15.05 5.24 -15.20
CA ARG A 158 -16.29 5.90 -15.67
C ARG A 158 -17.08 4.99 -16.63
N HIS A 159 -16.40 4.29 -17.54
CA HIS A 159 -17.05 3.33 -18.45
C HIS A 159 -17.68 2.13 -17.71
N LEU A 160 -17.02 1.59 -16.69
CA LEU A 160 -17.56 0.51 -15.86
C LEU A 160 -18.80 0.94 -15.06
N SER A 161 -18.86 2.21 -14.62
CA SER A 161 -20.06 2.76 -13.94
C SER A 161 -21.28 2.91 -14.88
N HIS A 162 -21.06 3.01 -16.20
CA HIS A 162 -22.13 3.04 -17.20
C HIS A 162 -22.61 1.63 -17.58
N ILE A 163 -21.72 0.63 -17.58
CA ILE A 163 -22.07 -0.78 -17.85
C ILE A 163 -22.92 -1.35 -16.71
N GLY A 164 -22.69 -0.92 -15.47
CA GLY A 164 -23.49 -1.32 -14.29
C GLY A 164 -24.88 -0.70 -14.17
N LYS A 165 -25.28 0.22 -15.08
CA LYS A 165 -26.64 0.82 -15.11
C LYS A 165 -27.57 0.21 -16.17
N SER A 166 -27.13 -0.84 -16.86
CA SER A 166 -27.95 -1.59 -17.84
C SER A 166 -28.33 -2.99 -17.35
N ALA A 167 -28.02 -3.32 -16.10
CA ALA A 167 -28.55 -4.49 -15.41
C ALA A 167 -29.16 -3.96 -14.11
N TYR A 168 -30.41 -4.37 -13.84
CA TYR A 168 -31.34 -3.90 -12.79
C TYR A 168 -32.21 -2.70 -13.17
#